data_AF-A0AB73I8L5-F1
#
_entry.id   AF-A0AB73I8L5-F1
#
_cell.length_a   1.000
_cell.length_b   1.000
_cell.length_c   1.000
_cell.angle_alpha   90.00
_cell.angle_beta   90.00
_cell.angle_gamma   90.00
#
_symmetry.space_group_name_H-M   'P 1'
#
loop_
_entity.id
_entity.type
_entity.pdbx_description
1 polymer ?
#
loop_
_entity_poly.entity_id
_entity_poly.type
_entity_poly.pdbx_seq_one_letter_code
_entity_poly.pdbx_strand_id
1 'polypeptide(L)' 'MSKSLSPEAIEALRRLNEVGVGQPPPRFPQTVTAELLACGLVTEASGDEVEITCNGRQYLSGDCD' A
#
# COMPACT_ATOMS: atom_id res chain seq x y z
N MET A 1 17.18 1.01 8.89
CA MET A 1 17.11 1.76 7.62
C MET A 1 15.66 2.16 7.41
N SER A 2 15.24 3.33 7.88
CA SER A 2 13.95 3.92 7.52
C SER A 2 14.05 4.35 6.06
N LYS A 3 13.72 3.46 5.12
CA LYS A 3 13.44 3.89 3.75
C LYS A 3 12.19 4.76 3.84
N SER A 4 12.41 6.07 3.85
CA SER A 4 11.33 7.04 3.74
C SER A 4 10.64 6.77 2.42
N LEU A 5 9.35 6.49 2.47
CA LEU A 5 8.54 6.34 1.26
C LEU A 5 8.56 7.64 0.47
N SER A 6 8.53 7.53 -0.85
CA SER A 6 8.23 8.62 -1.75
C SER A 6 6.83 9.18 -1.44
N PRO A 7 6.58 10.49 -1.69
CA PRO A 7 5.26 11.07 -1.50
C PRO A 7 4.18 10.36 -2.34
N GLU A 8 4.56 9.88 -3.53
CA GLU A 8 3.70 9.09 -4.41
C GLU A 8 3.34 7.74 -3.77
N ALA A 9 4.28 7.05 -3.13
CA ALA A 9 4.00 5.81 -2.42
C ALA A 9 3.13 6.03 -1.18
N ILE A 10 3.32 7.13 -0.45
CA ILE A 10 2.46 7.48 0.69
C ILE A 10 1.03 7.72 0.21
N GLU A 11 0.84 8.45 -0.88
CA GLU A 11 -0.50 8.71 -1.41
C GLU A 11 -1.14 7.45 -1.98
N ALA A 12 -0.38 6.59 -2.66
CA ALA A 12 -0.87 5.29 -3.12
C ALA A 12 -1.33 4.40 -1.96
N LEU A 13 -0.53 4.35 -0.88
CA LEU A 13 -0.88 3.60 0.32
C LEU A 13 -2.16 4.15 0.98
N ARG A 14 -2.33 5.47 1.04
CA ARG A 14 -3.57 6.11 1.53
C ARG A 14 -4.77 5.71 0.70
N ARG A 15 -4.67 5.79 -0.63
CA ARG A 15 -5.76 5.39 -1.54
C ARG A 15 -6.12 3.92 -1.37
N LEU A 16 -5.14 3.03 -1.19
CA LEU A 16 -5.41 1.61 -0.89
C LEU A 16 -6.17 1.43 0.43
N ASN A 17 -5.85 2.22 1.45
CA ASN A 17 -6.55 2.18 2.73
C ASN A 17 -7.98 2.75 2.66
N GLU A 18 -8.23 3.71 1.77
CA GLU A 18 -9.57 4.28 1.53
C GLU A 18 -10.47 3.36 0.71
N VAL A 19 -9.90 2.42 -0.04
CA VAL A 19 -10.65 1.44 -0.83
C VAL A 19 -11.27 0.44 0.14
N GLY A 20 -12.56 0.62 0.39
CA GLY A 20 -13.34 -0.27 1.23
C GLY A 20 -13.37 -1.70 0.69
N VAL A 21 -13.56 -2.67 1.58
CA VAL A 21 -13.70 -4.09 1.24
C VAL A 21 -14.76 -4.27 0.14
N GLY A 22 -14.38 -4.89 -0.98
CA GLY A 22 -15.26 -5.14 -2.13
C GLY A 22 -15.23 -4.08 -3.23
N GLN A 23 -14.40 -3.04 -3.11
CA GLN A 23 -14.06 -2.14 -4.21
C GLN A 23 -12.80 -2.63 -4.95
N PRO A 24 -12.72 -2.45 -6.28
CA PRO A 24 -11.54 -2.86 -7.03
C PRO A 24 -10.32 -2.04 -6.56
N PRO A 25 -9.16 -2.69 -6.33
CA PRO A 25 -7.98 -1.99 -5.87
C PRO A 25 -7.48 -1.03 -6.97
N PRO A 26 -7.09 0.21 -6.60
CA PRO A 26 -6.53 1.16 -7.52
C PRO A 26 -5.20 0.64 -8.07
N ARG A 27 -4.99 0.80 -9.38
CA ARG A 27 -3.72 0.48 -10.04
C ARG A 27 -2.76 1.64 -9.88
N PHE A 28 -1.54 1.34 -9.47
CA PHE A 28 -0.46 2.31 -9.33
C PHE A 28 0.65 2.06 -10.33
N PRO A 29 1.52 3.05 -10.56
CA PRO A 29 2.76 2.82 -11.30
C PRO A 29 3.55 1.65 -10.69
N GLN A 30 4.20 0.85 -11.54
CA GLN A 30 4.99 -0.30 -11.09
C GLN A 30 6.12 0.13 -10.14
N THR A 31 6.68 1.32 -10.31
CA THR A 31 7.71 1.90 -9.43
C THR A 31 7.20 2.09 -8.01
N VAL A 32 6.01 2.66 -7.86
CA VAL A 32 5.35 2.87 -6.56
C VAL A 32 4.97 1.53 -5.93
N THR A 33 4.44 0.61 -6.73
CA THR A 33 4.05 -0.73 -6.26
C THR A 33 5.26 -1.51 -5.74
N ALA A 34 6.36 -1.51 -6.48
CA ALA A 34 7.62 -2.13 -6.08
C ALA A 34 8.20 -1.51 -4.80
N GLU A 35 8.07 -0.19 -4.62
CA GLU A 35 8.50 0.49 -3.41
C GLU A 35 7.67 0.06 -2.19
N LEU A 36 6.34 0.04 -2.32
CA LEU A 36 5.44 -0.39 -1.25
C LEU A 36 5.65 -1.86 -0.87
N LEU A 37 5.88 -2.74 -1.86
CA LEU A 37 6.23 -4.14 -1.66
C LEU A 37 7.59 -4.28 -0.95
N ALA A 38 8.60 -3.51 -1.38
CA ALA A 38 9.93 -3.53 -0.77
C ALA A 38 9.91 -3.05 0.70
N CYS A 39 8.95 -2.20 1.06
CA CYS A 39 8.71 -1.76 2.44
C CYS A 39 7.77 -2.72 3.22
N GLY A 40 7.21 -3.75 2.58
CA GLY A 40 6.30 -4.70 3.21
C GLY A 40 4.99 -4.08 3.68
N LEU A 41 4.55 -3.00 3.05
CA LEU A 41 3.32 -2.26 3.39
C LEU A 41 2.12 -2.75 2.58
N VAL A 42 2.38 -3.31 1.40
CA VAL A 42 1.39 -3.98 0.56
C VAL A 42 1.85 -5.39 0.24
N THR A 43 0.93 -6.22 -0.22
CA THR A 43 1.20 -7.58 -0.70
C THR A 43 0.56 -7.78 -2.07
N GLU A 44 1.13 -8.66 -2.88
CA GLU A 44 0.59 -9.02 -4.18
C GLU A 44 -0.75 -9.75 -4.00
N ALA A 45 -1.77 -9.27 -4.70
CA ALA A 45 -3.09 -9.88 -4.75
C ALA A 45 -3.25 -10.68 -6.05
N SER A 46 -4.49 -11.03 -6.40
CA SER A 46 -4.74 -11.73 -7.66
C SER A 46 -4.53 -10.79 -8.87
N GLY A 47 -3.57 -11.11 -9.74
CA GLY A 47 -3.21 -10.29 -10.91
C GLY A 47 -2.20 -9.20 -10.59
N ASP A 48 -2.14 -8.14 -11.40
CA ASP A 48 -1.30 -6.94 -11.18
C ASP A 48 -1.84 -6.01 -10.06
N GLU A 49 -2.59 -6.57 -9.12
CA GLU A 49 -3.24 -5.85 -8.02
C GLU A 49 -2.46 -6.04 -6.72
N VAL A 50 -2.54 -5.05 -5.83
CA VAL A 50 -1.93 -5.12 -4.50
C VAL A 50 -2.93 -4.76 -3.42
N GLU A 51 -2.78 -5.42 -2.28
CA GLU A 51 -3.61 -5.21 -1.10
C GLU A 51 -2.78 -4.61 0.04
N ILE A 52 -3.40 -3.72 0.82
CA ILE A 52 -2.75 -3.13 1.98
C ILE A 52 -2.60 -4.16 3.10
N THR A 53 -1.37 -4.31 3.60
CA THR A 53 -1.08 -5.19 4.73
C THR A 53 -1.39 -4.50 6.06
N CYS A 54 -1.38 -5.27 7.14
CA CYS A 54 -1.34 -4.79 8.52
C CYS A 54 -0.26 -3.70 8.73
N ASN A 55 0.95 -3.90 8.21
CA ASN A 55 2.04 -2.93 8.32
C ASN A 55 1.71 -1.61 7.58
N GLY A 56 1.06 -1.71 6.43
CA GLY A 56 0.60 -0.54 5.66
C GLY A 56 -0.41 0.29 6.44
N ARG A 57 -1.38 -0.37 7.09
CA ARG A 57 -2.36 0.31 7.95
C ARG A 57 -1.71 0.94 9.18
N GLN A 58 -0.83 0.21 9.85
CA GLN A 58 -0.06 0.73 10.98
C GLN A 58 0.84 1.91 10.57
N TYR A 59 1.40 1.89 9.36
CA TYR A 59 2.17 3.01 8.84
C TYR A 59 1.33 4.29 8.67
N LEU A 60 0.07 4.16 8.24
CA LEU A 60 -0.83 5.29 8.02
C LEU A 60 -1.49 5.81 9.29
N SER A 61 -2.01 4.90 10.11
CA SER A 61 -2.91 5.20 11.22
C SER A 61 -2.30 4.89 12.59
N GLY A 62 -1.13 4.23 12.63
CA GLY A 62 -0.52 3.74 13.88
C GLY A 62 -1.23 2.51 14.46
N ASP A 63 -2.31 2.07 13.84
CA ASP A 63 -3.22 1.06 14.37
C ASP A 63 -3.41 -0.04 13.33
N CYS A 64 -3.23 -1.28 13.77
CA CYS A 64 -3.59 -2.47 13.03
C CYS A 64 -4.45 -3.32 13.97
N ASP A 65 -5.75 -3.07 13.92
CA ASP A 65 -6.77 -3.92 14.57
C ASP A 65 -6.68 -5.37 14.08
#